data_AF-A0A4V3C3A7-F1
#
_entry.id   AF-A0A4V3C3A7-F1
#
_cell.length_a   1.000
_cell.length_b   1.000
_cell.length_c   1.000
_cell.angle_alpha   90.00
_cell.angle_beta   90.00
_cell.angle_gamma   90.00
#
_symmetry.space_group_name_H-M   'P 1'
#
loop_
_entity.id
_entity.type
_entity.pdbx_description
1 polymer ?
#
loop_
_entity_poly.entity_id
_entity_poly.type
_entity_poly.pdbx_seq_one_letter_code
_entity_poly.pdbx_strand_id
1 'polypeptide(L)'
;MKRRITINILLSFVLVPIIMAARDYYFIVILKDHSFFYGTFWEYETLELLITLLITPLFWLIFFMLPYNLIILKKEKKRRLRFYEKVLYFELLLMIAWFLLGVIENLWSHPFWKNLNAVFYFLPFSILFAGLVHLFVDRKEHSSTMQKLNAPLAQ
;
A
#
# COMPACT_ATOMS: atom_id res chain seq x y z
N MET A 1 12.18 10.53 9.63
CA MET A 1 11.30 11.42 8.80
C MET A 1 11.66 11.43 7.31
N LYS A 2 12.79 12.02 6.86
CA LYS A 2 13.15 12.08 5.41
C LYS A 2 13.07 10.72 4.71
N ARG A 3 13.66 9.69 5.33
CA ARG A 3 13.63 8.32 4.83
C ARG A 3 12.23 7.73 4.68
N ARG A 4 11.32 7.99 5.62
CA ARG A 4 9.93 7.51 5.54
C ARG A 4 9.24 8.09 4.31
N ILE A 5 9.42 9.39 4.06
CA ILE A 5 8.90 10.07 2.88
C ILE A 5 9.47 9.44 1.60
N THR A 6 10.80 9.23 1.53
CA THR A 6 11.45 8.60 0.37
C THR A 6 10.91 7.19 0.11
N ILE A 7 10.77 6.37 1.15
CA ILE A 7 10.23 5.01 1.02
C ILE A 7 8.76 5.06 0.57
N ASN A 8 7.95 5.98 1.10
CA ASN A 8 6.56 6.13 0.64
C ASN A 8 6.49 6.49 -0.84
N ILE A 9 7.29 7.45 -1.29
CA ILE A 9 7.35 7.85 -2.69
C ILE A 9 7.78 6.67 -3.55
N LEU A 10 8.83 5.94 -3.16
CA LEU A 10 9.27 4.75 -3.90
C LEU A 10 8.20 3.67 -3.97
N LEU A 11 7.53 3.36 -2.86
CA LEU A 11 6.46 2.37 -2.84
C LEU A 11 5.27 2.81 -3.71
N SER A 12 4.90 4.09 -3.68
CA SER A 12 3.83 4.62 -4.51
C SER A 12 4.19 4.70 -5.99
N PHE A 13 5.38 5.18 -6.36
CA PHE A 13 5.74 5.47 -7.76
C PHE A 13 6.51 4.36 -8.47
N VAL A 14 6.96 3.33 -7.74
CA VAL A 14 7.66 2.19 -8.34
C VAL A 14 6.86 0.92 -8.14
N LEU A 15 6.49 0.60 -6.90
CA LEU A 15 5.85 -0.67 -6.62
C LEU A 15 4.40 -0.73 -7.15
N VAL A 16 3.61 0.35 -7.00
CA VAL A 16 2.23 0.37 -7.50
C VAL A 16 2.17 0.22 -9.03
N PRO A 17 2.93 0.99 -9.84
CA PRO A 17 2.96 0.78 -11.29
C PRO A 17 3.37 -0.64 -11.69
N ILE A 18 4.38 -1.23 -11.01
CA ILE A 18 4.80 -2.60 -11.29
C ILE A 18 3.66 -3.59 -11.02
N ILE A 19 2.93 -3.44 -9.91
CA ILE A 19 1.81 -4.34 -9.60
C ILE A 19 0.68 -4.17 -10.63
N MET A 20 0.38 -2.94 -11.05
CA MET A 20 -0.62 -2.67 -12.08
C MET A 20 -0.21 -3.29 -13.43
N ALA A 21 0.99 -3.00 -13.91
CA ALA A 21 1.49 -3.55 -15.17
C ALA A 21 1.53 -5.09 -15.14
N ALA A 22 1.89 -5.71 -14.00
CA ALA A 22 1.86 -7.15 -13.85
C ALA A 22 0.43 -7.72 -13.91
N ARG A 23 -0.53 -7.05 -13.26
CA ARG A 23 -1.95 -7.39 -13.33
C ARG A 23 -2.45 -7.29 -14.77
N ASP A 24 -2.16 -6.19 -15.45
CA ASP A 24 -2.67 -5.87 -16.78
C ASP A 24 -2.03 -6.81 -17.82
N TYR A 25 -0.74 -7.12 -17.69
CA TYR A 25 -0.09 -8.16 -18.47
C TYR A 25 -0.75 -9.53 -18.28
N TYR A 26 -1.10 -9.90 -17.05
CA TYR A 26 -1.78 -11.17 -16.78
C TYR A 26 -3.15 -11.24 -17.47
N PHE A 27 -3.96 -10.19 -17.40
CA PHE A 27 -5.28 -10.16 -18.07
C PHE A 27 -5.16 -10.14 -19.59
N ILE A 28 -4.31 -9.28 -20.15
CA ILE A 28 -4.22 -9.07 -21.60
C ILE A 28 -3.46 -10.21 -22.28
N VAL A 29 -2.31 -10.61 -21.76
CA VAL A 29 -1.40 -11.54 -22.45
C VAL A 29 -1.66 -12.99 -22.07
N ILE A 30 -1.86 -13.27 -20.78
CA ILE A 30 -2.01 -14.64 -20.29
C ILE A 30 -3.45 -15.12 -20.43
N LEU A 31 -4.41 -14.35 -19.92
CA LEU A 31 -5.83 -14.71 -20.01
C LEU A 31 -6.47 -14.37 -21.36
N LYS A 32 -5.84 -13.49 -22.15
CA LYS A 32 -6.39 -12.98 -23.42
C LYS A 32 -7.81 -12.44 -23.24
N ASP A 33 -8.02 -11.71 -22.15
CA ASP A 33 -9.33 -11.18 -21.80
C ASP A 33 -9.65 -9.97 -22.68
N HIS A 34 -10.32 -10.23 -23.80
CA HIS A 34 -10.75 -9.19 -24.74
C HIS A 34 -11.86 -8.27 -24.18
N SER A 35 -12.48 -8.62 -23.04
CA SER A 35 -13.39 -7.71 -22.34
C SER A 35 -12.64 -6.63 -21.56
N PHE A 36 -11.38 -6.91 -21.18
CA PHE A 36 -10.50 -5.95 -20.53
C PHE A 36 -9.84 -5.00 -21.54
N PHE A 37 -9.23 -5.55 -22.60
CA PHE A 37 -8.66 -4.77 -23.70
C PHE A 37 -8.50 -5.63 -24.97
N TYR A 38 -8.82 -5.06 -26.14
CA TYR A 38 -8.79 -5.80 -27.40
C TYR A 38 -7.42 -5.81 -28.09
N GLY A 39 -6.58 -4.79 -27.84
CA GLY A 39 -5.27 -4.63 -28.47
C GLY A 39 -4.14 -5.35 -27.74
N THR A 40 -2.90 -4.93 -28.01
CA THR A 40 -1.71 -5.49 -27.37
C THR A 40 -1.43 -4.87 -26.00
N PHE A 41 -0.68 -5.57 -25.14
CA PHE A 41 -0.25 -5.04 -23.84
C PHE A 41 0.50 -3.70 -23.98
N TRP A 42 1.36 -3.56 -24.99
CA TRP A 42 2.12 -2.33 -25.20
C TRP A 42 1.22 -1.17 -25.62
N GLU A 43 0.21 -1.41 -26.47
CA GLU A 43 -0.79 -0.39 -26.81
C GLU A 43 -1.55 0.07 -25.57
N TYR A 44 -2.00 -0.87 -24.73
CA TYR A 44 -2.67 -0.56 -23.47
C TYR A 44 -1.81 0.31 -22.55
N GLU A 45 -0.56 -0.10 -22.29
CA GLU A 45 0.36 0.65 -21.42
C GLU A 45 0.65 2.06 -21.96
N THR A 46 0.71 2.25 -23.28
CA THR A 46 0.89 3.59 -23.85
C THR A 46 -0.33 4.48 -23.67
N LEU A 47 -1.54 3.92 -23.71
CA LEU A 47 -2.78 4.67 -23.50
C LEU A 47 -2.97 5.04 -22.02
N GLU A 48 -2.64 4.11 -21.12
CA GLU A 48 -2.82 4.25 -19.68
C GLU A 48 -1.60 4.86 -18.95
N LEU A 49 -0.55 5.25 -19.69
CA LEU A 49 0.73 5.67 -19.13
C LEU A 49 0.60 6.77 -18.06
N LEU A 50 -0.25 7.77 -18.31
CA LEU A 50 -0.49 8.86 -17.36
C LEU A 50 -1.23 8.39 -16.11
N ILE A 51 -2.16 7.43 -16.26
CA ILE A 51 -2.90 6.85 -15.14
C ILE A 51 -1.99 5.94 -14.32
N THR A 52 -1.23 5.07 -14.96
CA THR A 52 -0.35 4.08 -14.31
C THR A 52 0.86 4.73 -13.65
N LEU A 53 1.50 5.72 -14.27
CA LEU A 53 2.76 6.31 -13.76
C LEU A 53 2.58 7.56 -12.90
N LEU A 54 1.43 8.24 -12.99
CA LEU A 54 1.22 9.50 -12.27
C LEU A 54 -0.04 9.50 -11.41
N ILE A 55 -1.23 9.32 -12.00
CA ILE A 55 -2.49 9.48 -11.27
C ILE A 55 -2.61 8.41 -10.17
N THR A 56 -2.42 7.13 -10.50
CA THR A 56 -2.58 6.04 -9.54
C THR A 56 -1.53 6.09 -8.44
N PRO A 57 -0.23 6.30 -8.73
CA PRO A 57 0.79 6.54 -7.70
C PRO A 57 0.50 7.72 -6.77
N LEU A 58 0.05 8.86 -7.32
CA LEU A 58 -0.31 10.03 -6.52
C LEU A 58 -1.51 9.75 -5.63
N PHE A 59 -2.55 9.12 -6.19
CA PHE A 59 -3.71 8.69 -5.43
C PHE A 59 -3.29 7.75 -4.31
N TRP A 60 -2.44 6.76 -4.61
CA TRP A 60 -1.97 5.80 -3.61
C TRP A 60 -1.17 6.47 -2.49
N LEU A 61 -0.30 7.42 -2.84
CA LEU A 61 0.49 8.19 -1.91
C LEU A 61 -0.40 9.01 -0.95
N ILE A 62 -1.38 9.72 -1.50
CA ILE A 62 -2.24 10.66 -0.76
C ILE A 62 -3.26 9.93 0.10
N PHE A 63 -3.90 8.89 -0.41
CA PHE A 63 -5.04 8.25 0.27
C PHE A 63 -4.65 7.04 1.11
N PHE A 64 -3.51 6.38 0.85
CA PHE A 64 -3.09 5.21 1.64
C PHE A 64 -1.80 5.47 2.41
N MET A 65 -0.71 5.77 1.71
CA MET A 65 0.61 5.84 2.35
C MET A 65 0.72 7.01 3.35
N LEU A 66 0.19 8.18 3.03
CA LEU A 66 0.23 9.34 3.92
C LEU A 66 -0.60 9.11 5.20
N PRO A 67 -1.91 8.78 5.13
CA PRO A 67 -2.73 8.50 6.31
C PRO A 67 -2.15 7.37 7.17
N TYR A 68 -1.69 6.30 6.55
CA TYR A 68 -1.06 5.18 7.25
C TYR A 68 0.12 5.66 8.11
N ASN A 69 1.04 6.41 7.51
CA ASN A 69 2.21 6.89 8.24
C ASN A 69 1.86 7.90 9.34
N LEU A 70 0.83 8.73 9.15
CA LEU A 70 0.33 9.61 10.21
C LEU A 70 -0.20 8.82 11.41
N ILE A 71 -0.95 7.74 11.16
CA ILE A 71 -1.47 6.84 12.20
C ILE A 71 -0.31 6.18 12.96
N ILE A 72 0.64 5.58 12.23
CA ILE A 72 1.79 4.89 12.84
C ILE A 72 2.62 5.85 13.68
N LEU A 73 2.98 7.03 13.15
CA LEU A 73 3.76 8.03 13.89
C LEU A 73 3.04 8.50 15.15
N LYS A 74 1.73 8.73 15.08
CA LYS A 74 0.95 9.17 16.25
C LYS A 74 0.86 8.09 17.32
N LYS A 75 0.70 6.82 16.93
CA LYS A 75 0.59 5.68 17.85
C LYS A 75 1.94 5.31 18.46
N GLU A 76 3.01 5.30 17.67
CA GLU A 76 4.36 4.97 18.14
C GLU A 76 4.92 5.97 19.14
N LYS A 77 4.49 7.24 19.10
CA LYS A 77 4.79 8.21 20.16
C LYS A 77 4.29 7.78 21.55
N LYS A 78 3.19 7.02 21.61
CA LYS A 78 2.58 6.56 22.87
C LYS A 78 3.01 5.15 23.25
N ARG A 79 3.08 4.25 22.26
CA ARG A 79 3.43 2.84 22.46
C ARG A 79 4.04 2.28 21.20
N ARG A 80 5.13 1.52 21.34
CA ARG A 80 5.73 0.78 20.24
C ARG A 80 4.71 -0.19 19.62
N LEU A 81 4.53 -0.10 18.32
CA LEU A 81 3.61 -0.97 17.58
C LEU A 81 4.32 -2.24 17.09
N ARG A 82 3.66 -3.38 17.24
CA ARG A 82 4.12 -4.65 16.68
C ARG A 82 3.81 -4.72 15.18
N PHE A 83 4.51 -5.59 14.45
CA PHE A 83 4.37 -5.70 12.99
C PHE A 83 2.92 -5.97 12.54
N TYR A 84 2.24 -6.94 13.16
CA TYR A 84 0.85 -7.25 12.80
C TYR A 84 -0.11 -6.08 13.04
N GLU A 85 0.15 -5.21 14.03
CA GLU A 85 -0.67 -4.02 14.27
C GLU A 85 -0.53 -3.01 13.13
N LYS A 86 0.66 -2.92 12.55
CA LYS A 86 0.94 -2.08 11.39
C LYS A 86 0.21 -2.59 10.16
N VAL A 87 0.26 -3.90 9.93
CA VAL A 87 -0.52 -4.56 8.85
C VAL A 87 -2.00 -4.27 9.03
N LEU A 88 -2.55 -4.45 10.23
CA LEU A 88 -3.96 -4.20 10.53
C LEU A 88 -4.38 -2.74 10.30
N TYR A 89 -3.53 -1.76 10.62
CA TYR A 89 -3.83 -0.36 10.32
C TYR A 89 -3.85 -0.05 8.83
N PHE A 90 -2.96 -0.67 8.05
CA PHE A 90 -2.96 -0.53 6.60
C PHE A 90 -4.20 -1.19 5.99
N GLU A 91 -4.52 -2.40 6.43
CA GLU A 91 -5.71 -3.15 6.03
C GLU A 91 -7.00 -2.36 6.30
N LEU A 92 -7.12 -1.80 7.50
CA LEU A 92 -8.26 -0.95 7.86
C LEU A 92 -8.40 0.26 6.93
N LEU A 93 -7.27 0.87 6.53
CA LEU A 93 -7.26 1.99 5.58
C LEU A 93 -7.76 1.57 4.19
N LEU A 94 -7.30 0.43 3.68
CA LEU A 94 -7.78 -0.13 2.41
C LEU A 94 -9.28 -0.42 2.46
N MET A 95 -9.74 -1.06 3.54
CA MET A 95 -11.17 -1.33 3.73
C MET A 95 -11.99 -0.04 3.78
N ILE A 96 -11.57 0.97 4.54
CA ILE A 96 -12.29 2.25 4.61
C ILE A 96 -12.38 2.90 3.23
N ALA A 97 -11.28 2.95 2.48
CA ALA A 97 -11.31 3.52 1.13
C ALA A 97 -12.24 2.73 0.20
N TRP A 98 -12.22 1.40 0.28
CA TRP A 98 -13.12 0.52 -0.46
C TRP A 98 -14.59 0.79 -0.13
N PHE A 99 -14.93 0.97 1.16
CA PHE A 99 -16.28 1.33 1.58
C PHE A 99 -16.68 2.71 1.04
N LEU A 100 -15.79 3.70 1.09
CA LEU A 100 -16.07 5.07 0.63
C LEU A 100 -16.24 5.18 -0.89
N LEU A 101 -15.55 4.35 -1.68
CA LEU A 101 -15.62 4.35 -3.14
C LEU A 101 -16.90 3.74 -3.72
N GLY A 102 -17.89 3.41 -2.89
CA GLY A 102 -19.26 3.15 -3.37
C GLY A 102 -19.80 1.74 -3.14
N VAL A 103 -19.26 0.96 -2.20
CA VAL A 103 -19.87 -0.32 -1.78
C VAL A 103 -20.85 -0.12 -0.59
N ILE A 104 -21.33 1.09 -0.36
CA ILE A 104 -22.41 1.34 0.63
C ILE A 104 -23.76 0.86 0.09
N GLU A 105 -23.99 0.92 -1.23
CA GLU A 105 -25.21 0.36 -1.84
C GLU A 105 -25.27 -1.18 -1.80
N ASN A 106 -24.13 -1.84 -1.60
CA ASN A 106 -24.00 -3.29 -1.73
C ASN A 106 -23.82 -4.04 -0.39
N LEU A 107 -23.64 -3.31 0.72
CA LEU A 107 -23.47 -3.93 2.04
C LEU A 107 -24.73 -4.70 2.49
N TRP A 108 -25.90 -4.27 2.01
CA TRP A 108 -27.20 -4.87 2.30
C TRP A 108 -27.70 -5.80 1.18
N SER A 109 -27.20 -5.66 -0.05
CA SER A 109 -27.65 -6.46 -1.20
C SER A 109 -26.72 -7.63 -1.56
N HIS A 110 -25.50 -7.69 -1.00
CA HIS A 110 -24.62 -8.85 -1.07
C HIS A 110 -24.47 -9.58 0.27
N PRO A 111 -24.47 -10.93 0.27
CA PRO A 111 -24.29 -11.71 1.49
C PRO A 111 -22.92 -11.43 2.12
N PHE A 112 -22.88 -11.34 3.46
CA PHE A 112 -21.70 -10.87 4.21
C PHE A 112 -20.39 -11.62 3.86
N TRP A 113 -20.49 -12.89 3.47
CA TRP A 113 -19.36 -13.71 3.05
C TRP A 113 -18.59 -13.13 1.85
N LYS A 114 -19.27 -12.44 0.93
CA LYS A 114 -18.62 -11.75 -0.20
C LYS A 114 -17.83 -10.52 0.25
N ASN A 115 -18.27 -9.84 1.31
CA ASN A 115 -17.51 -8.74 1.90
C ASN A 115 -16.27 -9.25 2.65
N LEU A 116 -16.33 -10.46 3.21
CA LEU A 116 -15.20 -11.12 3.85
C LEU A 116 -14.09 -11.48 2.85
N ASN A 117 -14.47 -11.84 1.61
CA ASN A 117 -13.50 -12.03 0.52
C ASN A 117 -12.71 -10.75 0.22
N ALA A 118 -13.32 -9.56 0.34
CA ALA A 118 -12.61 -8.30 0.14
C ALA A 118 -11.49 -8.09 1.18
N VAL A 119 -11.73 -8.48 2.43
CA VAL A 119 -10.70 -8.44 3.50
C VAL A 119 -9.52 -9.35 3.14
N PHE A 120 -9.79 -10.58 2.71
CA PHE A 120 -8.72 -11.50 2.30
C PHE A 120 -8.00 -11.06 1.03
N TYR A 121 -8.69 -10.34 0.15
CA TYR A 121 -8.11 -9.80 -1.08
C TYR A 121 -7.07 -8.70 -0.80
N PHE A 122 -7.33 -7.82 0.18
CA PHE A 122 -6.40 -6.75 0.54
C PHE A 122 -5.25 -7.19 1.46
N LEU A 123 -5.42 -8.28 2.20
CA LEU A 123 -4.42 -8.75 3.17
C LEU A 123 -3.00 -8.92 2.59
N PRO A 124 -2.78 -9.54 1.41
CA PRO A 124 -1.44 -9.63 0.82
C PRO A 124 -0.82 -8.25 0.54
N PHE A 125 -1.62 -7.29 0.08
CA PHE A 125 -1.18 -5.92 -0.16
C PHE A 125 -0.78 -5.24 1.16
N SER A 126 -1.60 -5.38 2.20
CA SER A 126 -1.31 -4.84 3.53
C SER A 126 -0.02 -5.39 4.11
N ILE A 127 0.20 -6.71 4.00
CA ILE A 127 1.44 -7.34 4.44
C ILE A 127 2.64 -6.80 3.67
N LEU A 128 2.52 -6.68 2.34
CA LEU A 128 3.60 -6.20 1.48
C LEU A 128 3.97 -4.75 1.81
N PHE A 129 3.02 -3.82 1.77
CA PHE A 129 3.28 -2.39 1.98
C PHE A 129 3.71 -2.09 3.43
N ALA A 130 2.98 -2.62 4.42
CA ALA A 130 3.36 -2.43 5.82
C ALA A 130 4.70 -3.12 6.14
N GLY A 131 4.97 -4.28 5.54
CA GLY A 131 6.23 -5.01 5.63
C GLY A 131 7.41 -4.22 5.13
N LEU A 132 7.30 -3.65 3.93
CA LEU A 132 8.37 -2.84 3.35
C LEU A 132 8.62 -1.57 4.16
N VAL A 133 7.57 -0.88 4.62
CA VAL A 133 7.73 0.28 5.53
C VAL A 133 8.39 -0.15 6.85
N HIS A 134 7.97 -1.27 7.42
CA HIS A 134 8.54 -1.77 8.67
C HIS A 134 10.03 -2.09 8.55
N LEU A 135 10.40 -2.82 7.50
CA LEU A 135 11.76 -3.24 7.22
C LEU A 135 12.66 -2.03 6.90
N PHE A 136 12.20 -1.17 6.00
CA PHE A 136 13.01 -0.08 5.46
C PHE A 136 12.91 1.22 6.23
N VAL A 137 12.03 1.39 7.19
CA VAL A 137 11.96 2.61 8.01
C VAL A 137 12.15 2.26 9.48
N ASP A 138 11.24 1.46 10.03
CA ASP A 138 11.13 1.31 11.48
C ASP A 138 12.30 0.53 12.09
N ARG A 139 12.73 -0.57 11.44
CA ARG A 139 13.82 -1.41 11.95
C ARG A 139 15.13 -0.64 12.13
N LYS A 140 15.47 0.22 11.17
CA LYS A 140 16.73 0.98 11.23
C LYS A 140 16.64 2.22 12.12
N GLU A 141 15.48 2.89 12.21
CA GLU A 141 15.31 3.98 13.18
C GLU A 141 15.53 3.45 14.61
N HIS A 142 15.07 2.23 14.91
CA HIS A 142 15.32 1.59 16.20
C HIS A 142 16.80 1.27 16.46
N SER A 143 17.52 0.72 15.47
CA SER A 143 18.96 0.46 15.60
C SER A 143 19.74 1.74 15.89
N SER A 144 19.41 2.86 15.23
CA SER A 144 20.09 4.14 15.46
C SER A 144 19.84 4.74 16.84
N THR A 145 18.63 4.56 17.40
CA THR A 145 18.29 5.05 18.74
C THR A 145 19.02 4.26 19.82
N MET A 146 19.07 2.93 19.69
CA MET A 146 19.82 2.07 20.63
C MET A 146 21.32 2.38 20.61
N GLN A 147 21.88 2.66 19.43
CA GLN A 147 23.30 3.00 19.30
C GLN A 147 23.64 4.35 19.97
N LYS A 148 22.74 5.34 19.92
CA LYS A 148 22.91 6.62 20.63
C LYS A 148 22.80 6.50 22.14
N LEU A 149 21.92 5.63 22.64
CA LEU A 149 21.77 5.38 24.08
C LEU A 149 22.96 4.62 24.67
N ASN A 150 23.62 3.79 23.87
CA ASN A 150 24.76 2.97 24.30
C ASN A 150 26.12 3.61 23.93
N ALA A 151 26.13 4.80 23.33
CA ALA A 151 27.38 5.52 23.09
C ALA A 151 27.94 5.96 24.44
N PRO A 152 29.20 5.61 24.80
CA PRO A 152 29.80 6.08 26.04
C PRO A 152 29.79 7.61 26.02
N LEU A 153 29.38 8.22 27.14
CA LEU A 153 29.52 9.65 27.38
C LEU A 153 31.01 9.97 27.25
N ALA A 154 31.45 10.37 26.06
CA ALA A 154 32.78 10.89 25.84
C ALA A 154 32.85 12.21 26.63
N GLN A 155 33.46 12.12 27.81
CA GLN A 155 33.87 13.23 28.66
C GLN A 155 35.05 13.95 28.03
#